data_AF-A0A7W1PQ04-F1
#
_entry.id   AF-A0A7W1PQ04-F1
#
_cell.length_a   1.000
_cell.length_b   1.000
_cell.length_c   1.000
_cell.angle_alpha   90.00
_cell.angle_beta   90.00
_cell.angle_gamma   90.00
#
_symmetry.space_group_name_H-M   'P 1'
#
loop_
_entity.id
_entity.type
_entity.pdbx_description
1 polymer ?
#
loop_
_entity_poly.entity_id
_entity_poly.type
_entity_poly.pdbx_seq_one_letter_code
_entity_poly.pdbx_strand_id
1 'polypeptide(L)'
;MQAPRNTPDNDDTPVGRILTRREAVLLLGAAGACGVLWVSGCGNGSDARGTNRGDGSLDCAVKPGLTEGPYYVDEGLTRADIRPDSSSGKLQAGIPMALTFNVSRIQSSACTPLAGAVVDVWHCNALGVYSDVRDPGFNTVGQNWLRGNQTTDDGGVATFTTIVPGWYQGRATHIHFKVRSPAGGGSAYEFTSQLFFPENFLSGIYTGRAPYTEKGDAGRLRNDGDRIYSQGGSQLLLEPESSGEGYAATFKLGIHPEA
;
A
#
# COMPACT_ATOMS: atom_id res chain seq x y z
N MET A 1 47.16 -19.72 -6.59
CA MET A 1 46.36 -18.49 -6.45
C MET A 1 45.12 -18.65 -7.30
N GLN A 2 43.96 -18.89 -6.68
CA GLN A 2 42.72 -19.23 -7.35
C GLN A 2 41.75 -18.04 -7.18
N ALA A 3 41.24 -17.52 -8.30
CA ALA A 3 40.32 -16.39 -8.32
C ALA A 3 38.96 -16.77 -7.69
N PRO A 4 38.27 -15.83 -7.00
CA PRO A 4 36.95 -16.11 -6.44
C PRO A 4 35.91 -16.20 -7.58
N ARG A 5 35.06 -17.23 -7.49
CA ARG A 5 33.92 -17.43 -8.39
C ARG A 5 32.81 -16.44 -7.99
N ASN A 6 32.36 -15.63 -8.94
CA ASN A 6 31.10 -14.91 -8.83
C ASN A 6 29.96 -15.93 -8.88
N THR A 7 29.32 -16.19 -7.75
CA THR A 7 27.97 -16.75 -7.70
C THR A 7 26.98 -15.62 -8.00
N PRO A 8 26.10 -15.75 -9.00
CA PRO A 8 24.97 -14.83 -9.15
C PRO A 8 24.07 -15.02 -7.93
N ASP A 9 23.84 -13.93 -7.21
CA ASP A 9 22.72 -13.84 -6.28
C ASP A 9 21.44 -14.00 -7.11
N ASN A 10 20.57 -14.91 -6.70
CA ASN A 10 19.35 -15.26 -7.42
C ASN A 10 18.21 -15.24 -6.38
N ASP A 11 17.88 -14.03 -5.95
CA ASP A 11 16.85 -13.68 -4.97
C ASP A 11 15.47 -13.44 -5.63
N ASP A 12 15.38 -13.52 -6.95
CA ASP A 12 14.14 -13.33 -7.74
C ASP A 12 13.15 -14.53 -7.71
N THR A 13 13.21 -15.40 -6.69
CA THR A 13 12.18 -16.44 -6.54
C THR A 13 11.01 -15.91 -5.70
N PRO A 14 9.81 -15.68 -6.26
CA PRO A 14 8.63 -15.38 -5.46
C PRO A 14 8.33 -16.57 -4.55
N VAL A 15 8.51 -16.38 -3.24
CA VAL A 15 8.08 -17.32 -2.20
C VAL A 15 6.61 -17.00 -1.93
N GLY A 16 5.72 -17.84 -2.48
CA GLY A 16 4.27 -17.72 -2.28
C GLY A 16 3.49 -18.03 -3.56
N ARG A 17 2.47 -18.89 -3.43
CA ARG A 17 1.59 -19.26 -4.55
C ARG A 17 0.44 -18.26 -4.65
N ILE A 18 0.30 -17.59 -5.79
CA ILE A 18 -0.90 -16.81 -6.13
C ILE A 18 -2.05 -17.79 -6.33
N LEU A 19 -3.02 -17.79 -5.41
CA LEU A 19 -4.24 -18.60 -5.55
C LEU A 19 -5.15 -18.01 -6.62
N THR A 20 -5.61 -18.85 -7.53
CA THR A 20 -6.59 -18.43 -8.54
C THR A 20 -7.99 -18.33 -7.91
N ARG A 21 -8.88 -17.50 -8.48
CA ARG A 21 -10.28 -17.35 -8.00
C ARG A 21 -11.02 -18.69 -7.83
N ARG A 22 -10.67 -19.72 -8.62
CA ARG A 22 -11.28 -21.05 -8.54
C ARG A 22 -10.80 -21.86 -7.34
N GLU A 23 -9.54 -21.69 -6.95
CA GLU A 23 -8.95 -22.37 -5.78
C GLU A 23 -9.46 -21.77 -4.47
N ALA A 24 -9.71 -20.45 -4.45
CA ALA A 24 -10.33 -19.77 -3.31
C ALA A 24 -11.77 -20.26 -3.02
N VAL A 25 -12.55 -20.59 -4.06
CA VAL A 25 -13.94 -21.09 -3.91
C VAL A 25 -13.96 -22.54 -3.41
N LEU A 26 -12.98 -23.37 -3.79
CA LEU A 26 -12.89 -24.77 -3.34
C LEU A 26 -12.58 -24.88 -1.84
N LEU A 27 -11.80 -23.96 -1.28
CA LEU A 27 -11.49 -23.92 0.15
C LEU A 27 -12.67 -23.52 1.04
N LEU A 28 -13.66 -22.82 0.48
CA LEU A 28 -14.89 -22.41 1.19
C LEU A 28 -16.03 -23.44 1.11
N GLY A 29 -15.90 -24.48 0.25
CA GLY A 29 -16.97 -25.43 -0.05
C GLY A 29 -17.00 -26.72 0.79
N ALA A 30 -16.07 -26.94 1.71
CA ALA A 30 -15.87 -28.26 2.35
C ALA A 30 -16.69 -28.51 3.64
N ALA A 31 -17.73 -27.73 3.92
CA ALA A 31 -18.62 -27.98 5.06
C ALA A 31 -20.10 -27.92 4.62
N GLY A 32 -20.63 -29.04 4.12
CA GLY A 32 -22.05 -29.10 3.75
C GLY A 32 -22.48 -30.34 2.97
N ALA A 33 -22.14 -31.54 3.43
CA ALA A 33 -22.75 -32.78 2.94
C ALA A 33 -23.53 -33.45 4.07
N CYS A 34 -24.83 -33.14 4.17
CA CYS A 34 -25.79 -33.90 4.96
C CYS A 34 -27.12 -33.99 4.20
N GLY A 35 -27.39 -35.19 3.69
CA GLY A 35 -28.70 -35.86 3.63
C GLY A 35 -29.85 -35.19 2.87
N VAL A 36 -30.16 -35.70 1.67
CA VAL A 36 -31.49 -35.57 1.08
C VAL A 36 -32.28 -36.86 1.36
N LEU A 37 -33.23 -36.82 2.30
CA LEU A 37 -34.37 -37.75 2.39
C LEU A 37 -35.57 -37.03 3.05
N TRP A 38 -36.76 -37.37 2.56
CA TRP A 38 -38.05 -36.68 2.65
C TRP A 38 -38.74 -36.69 4.03
N VAL A 39 -39.54 -35.66 4.35
CA VAL A 39 -40.95 -35.78 4.81
C VAL A 39 -41.63 -34.40 4.92
N SER A 40 -42.87 -34.32 4.42
CA SER A 40 -43.79 -33.19 4.52
C SER A 40 -44.29 -32.97 5.95
N GLY A 41 -44.39 -31.71 6.38
CA GLY A 41 -45.09 -31.34 7.62
C GLY A 41 -45.28 -29.83 7.73
N CYS A 42 -46.54 -29.39 7.63
CA CYS A 42 -46.94 -28.00 7.92
C CYS A 42 -46.84 -27.74 9.44
N GLY A 43 -46.21 -26.64 9.84
CA GLY A 43 -46.14 -26.20 11.23
C GLY A 43 -45.88 -24.69 11.30
N ASN A 44 -46.89 -23.96 11.77
CA ASN A 44 -46.90 -22.52 11.97
C ASN A 44 -46.09 -22.17 13.23
N GLY A 45 -45.12 -21.24 13.15
CA GLY A 45 -44.37 -20.86 14.34
C GLY A 45 -43.27 -19.81 14.14
N SER A 46 -43.60 -18.59 14.57
CA SER A 46 -42.71 -17.52 15.06
C SER A 46 -41.73 -16.83 14.09
N ASP A 47 -41.99 -15.54 13.91
CA ASP A 47 -41.12 -14.51 13.34
C ASP A 47 -39.67 -14.60 13.87
N ALA A 48 -38.79 -15.21 13.07
CA ALA A 48 -37.37 -14.97 13.17
C ALA A 48 -37.05 -13.77 12.27
N ARG A 49 -36.90 -12.60 12.89
CA ARG A 49 -36.24 -11.44 12.28
C ARG A 49 -34.93 -11.92 11.65
N GLY A 50 -34.90 -11.97 10.32
CA GLY A 50 -33.68 -12.20 9.55
C GLY A 50 -32.68 -11.11 9.92
N THR A 51 -31.72 -11.44 10.77
CA THR A 51 -30.49 -10.68 10.87
C THR A 51 -29.88 -10.70 9.48
N ASN A 52 -29.80 -9.53 8.84
CA ASN A 52 -28.95 -9.31 7.69
C ASN A 52 -27.61 -9.96 7.99
N ARG A 53 -27.32 -11.09 7.33
CA ARG A 53 -25.94 -11.55 7.18
C ARG A 53 -25.30 -10.47 6.34
N GLY A 54 -24.64 -9.52 7.02
CA GLY A 54 -23.70 -8.63 6.38
C GLY A 54 -22.78 -9.49 5.54
N ASP A 55 -22.76 -9.19 4.26
CA ASP A 55 -21.78 -9.69 3.32
C ASP A 55 -20.41 -9.55 3.98
N GLY A 56 -19.83 -10.68 4.38
CA GLY A 56 -18.60 -10.77 5.14
C GLY A 56 -17.40 -10.47 4.25
N SER A 57 -17.39 -9.31 3.61
CA SER A 57 -16.16 -8.72 3.11
C SER A 57 -15.30 -8.42 4.33
N LEU A 58 -14.21 -9.17 4.49
CA LEU A 58 -13.17 -8.82 5.45
C LEU A 58 -12.78 -7.35 5.22
N ASP A 59 -12.88 -6.52 6.25
CA ASP A 59 -12.58 -5.07 6.18
C ASP A 59 -11.08 -4.81 5.95
N CYS A 60 -10.26 -5.87 5.97
CA CYS A 60 -8.88 -5.88 5.52
C CYS A 60 -8.72 -6.83 4.31
N ALA A 61 -8.43 -6.27 3.14
CA ALA A 61 -8.20 -7.04 1.94
C ALA A 61 -6.71 -7.33 1.75
N VAL A 62 -6.39 -8.54 1.29
CA VAL A 62 -5.06 -8.86 0.74
C VAL A 62 -4.83 -7.98 -0.48
N LYS A 63 -3.65 -7.36 -0.56
CA LYS A 63 -3.28 -6.46 -1.64
C LYS A 63 -2.16 -7.07 -2.50
N PRO A 64 -2.11 -6.76 -3.81
CA PRO A 64 -1.01 -7.23 -4.64
C PRO A 64 0.30 -6.52 -4.24
N GLY A 65 1.37 -7.31 -4.13
CA GLY A 65 2.72 -6.78 -4.05
C GLY A 65 3.14 -6.23 -5.40
N LEU A 66 3.87 -5.11 -5.40
CA LEU A 66 4.41 -4.49 -6.61
C LEU A 66 5.91 -4.22 -6.41
N THR A 67 6.61 -3.96 -7.52
CA THR A 67 8.04 -3.66 -7.48
C THR A 67 8.37 -2.52 -6.51
N GLU A 68 9.46 -2.69 -5.78
CA GLU A 68 10.09 -1.65 -4.97
C GLU A 68 10.50 -0.43 -5.81
N GLY A 69 10.90 -0.68 -7.07
CA GLY A 69 11.48 0.33 -7.92
C GLY A 69 12.90 0.73 -7.49
N PRO A 70 13.56 1.62 -8.26
CA PRO A 70 14.99 1.88 -8.11
C PRO A 70 15.33 2.89 -7.00
N TYR A 71 14.33 3.43 -6.30
CA TYR A 71 14.50 4.58 -5.41
C TYR A 71 14.23 4.28 -3.94
N TYR A 72 14.10 3.00 -3.56
CA TYR A 72 14.10 2.63 -2.15
C TYR A 72 15.49 2.85 -1.55
N VAL A 73 15.52 3.45 -0.37
CA VAL A 73 16.72 3.64 0.44
C VAL A 73 16.29 3.38 1.87
N ASP A 74 16.91 2.40 2.52
CA ASP A 74 16.71 2.15 3.95
C ASP A 74 17.53 3.15 4.77
N GLU A 75 16.95 4.33 4.97
CA GLU A 75 17.56 5.41 5.74
C GLU A 75 17.40 5.20 7.26
N GLY A 76 16.62 4.20 7.71
CA GLY A 76 16.32 4.00 9.13
C GLY A 76 15.59 5.19 9.79
N LEU A 77 14.85 6.00 9.03
CA LEU A 77 14.25 7.25 9.50
C LEU A 77 12.88 7.04 10.16
N THR A 78 12.86 6.84 11.48
CA THR A 78 11.61 6.77 12.24
C THR A 78 11.05 8.16 12.52
N ARG A 79 10.01 8.56 11.77
CA ARG A 79 9.36 9.89 11.90
C ARG A 79 7.95 9.91 11.30
N ALA A 80 7.06 10.69 11.94
CA ALA A 80 5.70 10.89 11.46
C ALA A 80 5.63 11.91 10.32
N ASP A 81 6.25 13.08 10.49
CA ASP A 81 6.34 14.08 9.43
C ASP A 81 7.54 13.78 8.54
N ILE A 82 7.26 13.33 7.32
CA ILE A 82 8.28 12.97 6.35
C ILE A 82 8.61 14.13 5.41
N ARG A 83 7.91 15.28 5.48
CA ARG A 83 8.16 16.43 4.59
C ARG A 83 9.55 17.08 4.74
N PRO A 84 10.15 17.20 5.95
CA PRO A 84 11.42 17.88 6.09
C PRO A 84 12.60 16.99 5.70
N ASP A 85 13.62 17.63 5.16
CA ASP A 85 14.96 17.07 5.10
C ASP A 85 15.61 17.09 6.50
N SER A 86 16.19 15.98 6.97
CA SER A 86 16.75 15.93 8.33
C SER A 86 17.96 16.83 8.53
N SER A 87 18.74 17.07 7.48
CA SER A 87 19.98 17.86 7.56
C SER A 87 19.69 19.35 7.54
N SER A 88 18.83 19.80 6.62
CA SER A 88 18.53 21.23 6.43
C SER A 88 17.27 21.71 7.17
N GLY A 89 16.41 20.80 7.63
CA GLY A 89 15.10 21.12 8.21
C GLY A 89 14.09 21.69 7.21
N LYS A 90 14.45 21.80 5.92
CA LYS A 90 13.60 22.40 4.90
C LYS A 90 12.46 21.45 4.54
N LEU A 91 11.22 21.94 4.67
CA LEU A 91 10.02 21.25 4.23
C LEU A 91 9.92 21.23 2.69
N GLN A 92 9.54 20.08 2.13
CA GLN A 92 9.11 20.00 0.74
C GLN A 92 7.79 20.76 0.55
N ALA A 93 7.74 21.59 -0.51
CA ALA A 93 6.52 22.27 -0.92
C ALA A 93 5.55 21.28 -1.56
N GLY A 94 4.26 21.42 -1.23
CA GLY A 94 3.19 20.56 -1.72
C GLY A 94 1.93 20.72 -0.88
N ILE A 95 0.85 20.11 -1.33
CA ILE A 95 -0.40 20.10 -0.58
C ILE A 95 -0.29 19.07 0.54
N PRO A 96 -0.47 19.45 1.81
CA PRO A 96 -0.37 18.50 2.93
C PRO A 96 -1.32 17.31 2.77
N MET A 97 -0.85 16.13 3.17
CA MET A 97 -1.66 14.93 3.23
C MET A 97 -1.33 14.12 4.49
N ALA A 98 -2.36 13.82 5.28
CA ALA A 98 -2.27 12.79 6.32
C ALA A 98 -2.48 11.42 5.67
N LEU A 99 -1.46 10.56 5.73
CA LEU A 99 -1.50 9.21 5.19
C LEU A 99 -1.51 8.21 6.34
N THR A 100 -2.59 7.46 6.46
CA THR A 100 -2.76 6.45 7.51
C THR A 100 -2.80 5.05 6.90
N PHE A 101 -2.03 4.14 7.46
CA PHE A 101 -2.10 2.71 7.17
C PHE A 101 -2.79 2.01 8.34
N ASN A 102 -3.83 1.23 8.01
CA ASN A 102 -4.45 0.28 8.93
C ASN A 102 -3.97 -1.11 8.55
N VAL A 103 -3.00 -1.63 9.29
CA VAL A 103 -2.39 -2.93 9.04
C VAL A 103 -3.06 -3.97 9.93
N SER A 104 -3.58 -5.01 9.31
CA SER A 104 -4.22 -6.13 9.99
C SER A 104 -3.52 -7.43 9.63
N ARG A 105 -3.45 -8.34 10.59
CA ARG A 105 -3.18 -9.74 10.36
C ARG A 105 -4.47 -10.43 9.91
N ILE A 106 -4.38 -11.21 8.84
CA ILE A 106 -5.47 -12.09 8.40
C ILE A 106 -5.18 -13.50 8.92
N GLN A 107 -6.07 -14.00 9.77
CA GLN A 107 -6.07 -15.38 10.24
C GLN A 107 -7.46 -15.98 10.06
N SER A 108 -7.52 -17.11 9.35
CA SER A 108 -8.77 -17.78 8.94
C SER A 108 -9.72 -16.85 8.19
N SER A 109 -10.63 -16.18 8.91
CA SER A 109 -11.62 -15.24 8.39
C SER A 109 -11.78 -14.03 9.32
N ALA A 110 -10.71 -13.63 10.01
CA ALA A 110 -10.69 -12.48 10.89
C ALA A 110 -9.54 -11.53 10.51
N CYS A 111 -9.84 -10.24 10.60
CA CYS A 111 -8.88 -9.15 10.54
C CYS A 111 -8.62 -8.68 11.96
N THR A 112 -7.42 -8.92 12.47
CA THR A 112 -7.00 -8.37 13.77
C THR A 112 -5.93 -7.32 13.54
N PRO A 113 -5.99 -6.15 14.19
CA PRO A 113 -4.89 -5.19 14.19
C PRO A 113 -3.53 -5.84 14.37
N LEU A 114 -2.56 -5.43 13.55
CA LEU A 114 -1.18 -5.88 13.67
C LEU A 114 -0.33 -4.78 14.26
N ALA A 115 -0.12 -4.83 15.58
CA ALA A 115 0.82 -3.97 16.27
C ALA A 115 2.28 -4.36 16.00
N GLY A 116 3.18 -3.39 16.03
CA GLY A 116 4.62 -3.64 15.93
C GLY A 116 5.15 -3.90 14.51
N ALA A 117 4.31 -3.87 13.49
CA ALA A 117 4.76 -3.86 12.10
C ALA A 117 5.35 -2.48 11.75
N VAL A 118 6.50 -2.46 11.09
CA VAL A 118 7.14 -1.26 10.55
C VAL A 118 6.59 -1.01 9.17
N VAL A 119 6.07 0.19 8.94
CA VAL A 119 5.65 0.68 7.63
C VAL A 119 6.66 1.72 7.18
N ASP A 120 7.33 1.48 6.06
CA ASP A 120 8.19 2.43 5.37
C ASP A 120 7.40 3.11 4.24
N VAL A 121 7.58 4.41 4.05
CA VAL A 121 6.95 5.21 2.99
C VAL A 121 8.02 6.04 2.29
N TRP A 122 7.99 6.05 0.96
CA TRP A 122 8.80 6.96 0.15
C TRP A 122 8.09 7.37 -1.13
N HIS A 123 8.27 8.62 -1.55
CA HIS A 123 7.76 9.11 -2.82
C HIS A 123 8.49 10.36 -3.32
N CYS A 124 8.25 10.72 -4.58
CA CYS A 124 8.76 11.95 -5.14
C CYS A 124 8.07 13.20 -4.57
N ASN A 125 8.75 14.34 -4.62
CA ASN A 125 8.12 15.63 -4.32
C ASN A 125 7.09 16.04 -5.38
N ALA A 126 6.46 17.18 -5.19
CA ALA A 126 5.41 17.71 -6.06
C ALA A 126 5.83 17.88 -7.54
N LEU A 127 7.13 17.94 -7.84
CA LEU A 127 7.66 18.09 -9.19
C LEU A 127 8.20 16.77 -9.79
N GLY A 128 8.10 15.66 -9.06
CA GLY A 128 8.50 14.34 -9.52
C GLY A 128 9.98 13.99 -9.26
N VAL A 129 10.63 14.65 -8.29
CA VAL A 129 12.02 14.36 -7.90
C VAL A 129 12.02 13.49 -6.65
N TYR A 130 12.86 12.45 -6.59
CA TYR A 130 13.10 11.67 -5.36
C TYR A 130 14.29 12.25 -4.59
N SER A 131 14.26 12.12 -3.26
CA SER A 131 15.40 12.40 -2.39
C SER A 131 16.40 11.24 -2.41
N ASP A 132 17.63 11.50 -1.99
CA ASP A 132 18.76 10.56 -1.97
C ASP A 132 19.04 9.81 -3.28
N VAL A 133 18.82 10.47 -4.42
CA VAL A 133 18.95 9.85 -5.74
C VAL A 133 19.79 10.72 -6.66
N ARG A 134 20.56 10.06 -7.52
CA ARG A 134 21.23 10.68 -8.66
C ARG A 134 20.55 10.20 -9.93
N ASP A 135 19.95 11.13 -10.67
CA ASP A 135 19.28 10.85 -11.94
C ASP A 135 19.63 11.90 -13.00
N PRO A 136 19.42 11.59 -14.30
CA PRO A 136 19.51 12.61 -15.34
C PRO A 136 18.54 13.76 -15.07
N GLY A 137 19.06 14.93 -14.70
CA GLY A 137 18.28 16.15 -14.46
C GLY A 137 18.22 16.60 -13.00
N PHE A 138 18.62 15.75 -12.03
CA PHE A 138 18.74 16.16 -10.63
C PHE A 138 19.75 15.33 -9.83
N ASN A 139 20.25 15.89 -8.75
CA ASN A 139 21.09 15.19 -7.79
C ASN A 139 20.68 15.60 -6.38
N THR A 140 20.06 14.68 -5.67
CA THR A 140 19.53 14.86 -4.31
C THR A 140 20.20 13.95 -3.29
N VAL A 141 21.32 13.31 -3.66
CA VAL A 141 22.12 12.46 -2.77
C VAL A 141 22.42 13.18 -1.45
N GLY A 142 22.18 12.49 -0.33
CA GLY A 142 22.31 13.00 1.03
C GLY A 142 21.13 13.82 1.56
N GLN A 143 20.08 14.01 0.75
CA GLN A 143 18.81 14.56 1.21
C GLN A 143 17.82 13.43 1.45
N ASN A 144 16.97 13.54 2.47
CA ASN A 144 16.11 12.41 2.85
C ASN A 144 14.62 12.76 3.01
N TRP A 145 14.19 13.95 2.61
CA TRP A 145 12.76 14.33 2.64
C TRP A 145 11.86 13.34 1.89
N LEU A 146 10.58 13.30 2.28
CA LEU A 146 9.51 12.41 1.80
C LEU A 146 9.85 10.92 1.89
N ARG A 147 10.66 10.57 2.89
CA ARG A 147 11.00 9.21 3.30
C ARG A 147 10.81 9.06 4.80
N GLY A 148 10.30 7.93 5.26
CA GLY A 148 10.29 7.63 6.69
C GLY A 148 9.56 6.35 7.00
N ASN A 149 9.71 5.89 8.23
CA ASN A 149 9.01 4.74 8.75
C ASN A 149 8.32 5.03 10.07
N GLN A 150 7.29 4.24 10.33
CA GLN A 150 6.50 4.25 11.55
C GLN A 150 6.21 2.83 11.96
N THR A 151 6.21 2.60 13.27
CA THR A 151 5.73 1.33 13.83
C THR A 151 4.24 1.46 14.12
N THR A 152 3.48 0.48 13.69
CA THR A 152 2.04 0.37 13.97
C THR A 152 1.78 0.24 15.47
N ASP A 153 0.80 1.00 15.96
CA ASP A 153 0.36 0.97 17.36
C ASP A 153 -0.49 -0.28 17.67
N ASP A 154 -1.05 -0.36 18.89
CA ASP A 154 -1.92 -1.47 19.33
C ASP A 154 -3.18 -1.62 18.46
N GLY A 155 -3.59 -0.55 17.77
CA GLY A 155 -4.67 -0.53 16.79
C GLY A 155 -4.24 -0.92 15.37
N GLY A 156 -2.97 -1.28 15.17
CA GLY A 156 -2.41 -1.60 13.85
C GLY A 156 -2.24 -0.37 12.96
N VAL A 157 -2.18 0.82 13.56
CA VAL A 157 -2.21 2.09 12.84
C VAL A 157 -0.82 2.70 12.75
N ALA A 158 -0.41 3.09 11.55
CA ALA A 158 0.76 3.93 11.30
C ALA A 158 0.33 5.19 10.53
N THR A 159 0.68 6.38 11.03
CA THR A 159 0.28 7.65 10.40
C THR A 159 1.49 8.51 10.07
N PHE A 160 1.43 9.09 8.87
CA PHE A 160 2.43 9.99 8.31
C PHE A 160 1.81 11.34 7.95
N THR A 161 2.56 12.42 8.17
CA THR A 161 2.30 13.72 7.55
C THR A 161 3.21 13.86 6.34
N THR A 162 2.61 14.00 5.16
CA THR A 162 3.33 14.12 3.89
C THR A 162 2.66 15.17 2.98
N ILE A 163 2.95 15.13 1.68
CA ILE A 163 2.28 15.89 0.63
C ILE A 163 1.70 14.95 -0.44
N VAL A 164 0.76 15.43 -1.24
CA VAL A 164 0.39 14.75 -2.50
C VAL A 164 1.65 14.65 -3.39
N PRO A 165 2.04 13.47 -3.89
CA PRO A 165 3.23 13.35 -4.74
C PRO A 165 3.01 14.03 -6.10
N GLY A 166 4.12 14.36 -6.77
CA GLY A 166 4.09 14.73 -8.18
C GLY A 166 4.06 13.50 -9.10
N TRP A 167 4.41 13.71 -10.36
CA TRP A 167 4.59 12.64 -11.33
C TRP A 167 5.97 12.75 -11.99
N TYR A 168 6.52 11.64 -12.49
CA TYR A 168 7.72 11.61 -13.32
C TYR A 168 7.45 10.78 -14.58
N GLN A 169 8.29 10.95 -15.60
CA GLN A 169 8.04 10.36 -16.92
C GLN A 169 7.98 8.83 -16.86
N GLY A 170 7.03 8.25 -17.57
CA GLY A 170 6.89 6.79 -17.73
C GLY A 170 6.18 6.06 -16.59
N ARG A 171 5.64 6.75 -15.58
CA ARG A 171 4.91 6.15 -14.45
C ARG A 171 3.66 6.96 -14.09
N ALA A 172 2.60 6.28 -13.66
CA ALA A 172 1.47 6.94 -13.00
C ALA A 172 1.90 7.53 -11.66
N THR A 173 1.17 8.51 -11.14
CA THR A 173 1.46 9.08 -9.81
C THR A 173 1.25 8.02 -8.73
N HIS A 174 2.25 7.85 -7.86
CA HIS A 174 2.22 6.84 -6.81
C HIS A 174 3.00 7.25 -5.56
N ILE A 175 2.68 6.57 -4.45
CA ILE A 175 3.48 6.53 -3.22
C ILE A 175 3.95 5.10 -3.04
N HIS A 176 5.23 4.88 -2.77
CA HIS A 176 5.69 3.53 -2.41
C HIS A 176 5.52 3.29 -0.91
N PHE A 177 5.32 2.04 -0.57
CA PHE A 177 5.40 1.59 0.81
C PHE A 177 5.95 0.18 0.93
N LYS A 178 6.53 -0.10 2.10
CA LYS A 178 6.96 -1.42 2.50
C LYS A 178 6.44 -1.70 3.90
N VAL A 179 5.98 -2.91 4.17
CA VAL A 179 5.58 -3.37 5.50
C VAL A 179 6.47 -4.52 5.91
N ARG A 180 7.12 -4.37 7.06
CA ARG A 180 7.98 -5.38 7.66
C ARG A 180 7.43 -5.74 9.03
N SER A 181 7.30 -7.02 9.34
CA SER A 181 6.98 -7.46 10.70
C SER A 181 7.92 -8.57 11.16
N PRO A 182 8.40 -8.52 12.42
CA PRO A 182 9.22 -9.59 12.96
C PRO A 182 8.50 -10.95 12.86
N ALA A 183 9.30 -11.98 12.68
CA ALA A 183 8.89 -13.37 12.81
C ALA A 183 8.31 -13.63 14.21
N GLY A 184 6.99 -13.56 14.37
CA GLY A 184 6.30 -13.97 15.60
C GLY A 184 6.26 -15.50 15.75
N GLY A 185 7.39 -16.18 15.57
CA GLY A 185 7.51 -17.65 15.52
C GLY A 185 7.60 -18.29 14.12
N GLY A 186 7.69 -17.49 13.05
CA GLY A 186 7.79 -17.93 11.64
C GLY A 186 8.92 -17.24 10.86
N SER A 187 8.76 -17.02 9.55
CA SER A 187 9.68 -16.19 8.77
C SER A 187 9.38 -14.70 8.98
N ALA A 188 10.39 -13.84 8.85
CA ALA A 188 10.15 -12.40 8.79
C ALA A 188 9.26 -12.09 7.57
N TYR A 189 8.26 -11.25 7.75
CA TYR A 189 7.38 -10.83 6.66
C TYR A 189 7.88 -9.50 6.10
N GLU A 190 7.99 -9.44 4.78
CA GLU A 190 8.22 -8.21 4.03
C GLU A 190 7.25 -8.13 2.86
N PHE A 191 6.59 -6.99 2.71
CA PHE A 191 5.66 -6.71 1.62
C PHE A 191 5.91 -5.32 1.06
N THR A 192 6.20 -5.26 -0.23
CA THR A 192 6.42 -4.01 -0.95
C THR A 192 5.32 -3.79 -1.96
N SER A 193 4.79 -2.57 -2.03
CA SER A 193 3.81 -2.20 -3.04
C SER A 193 3.77 -0.69 -3.25
N GLN A 194 2.76 -0.22 -4.00
CA GLN A 194 2.59 1.17 -4.39
C GLN A 194 1.13 1.58 -4.25
N LEU A 195 0.86 2.77 -3.74
CA LEU A 195 -0.45 3.40 -3.71
C LEU A 195 -0.61 4.27 -4.95
N PHE A 196 -1.74 4.16 -5.64
CA PHE A 196 -2.12 5.00 -6.78
C PHE A 196 -3.28 5.92 -6.40
N PHE A 197 -3.64 6.85 -7.28
CA PHE A 197 -4.70 7.84 -7.00
C PHE A 197 -5.75 7.86 -8.10
N PRO A 198 -7.01 8.20 -7.79
CA PRO A 198 -8.04 8.47 -8.78
C PRO A 198 -7.61 9.59 -9.75
N GLU A 199 -7.89 9.42 -11.03
CA GLU A 199 -7.46 10.37 -12.06
C GLU A 199 -8.13 11.74 -11.94
N ASN A 200 -9.40 11.77 -11.53
CA ASN A 200 -10.13 13.01 -11.29
C ASN A 200 -9.53 13.82 -10.13
N PHE A 201 -9.04 13.12 -9.09
CA PHE A 201 -8.31 13.74 -7.99
C PHE A 201 -7.03 14.40 -8.51
N LEU A 202 -6.16 13.65 -9.21
CA LEU A 202 -4.87 14.15 -9.68
C LEU A 202 -4.99 15.31 -10.68
N SER A 203 -5.88 15.20 -11.68
CA SER A 203 -6.02 16.24 -12.69
C SER A 203 -6.44 17.59 -12.09
N GLY A 204 -7.27 17.59 -11.04
CA GLY A 204 -7.62 18.82 -10.32
C GLY A 204 -6.42 19.45 -9.58
N ILE A 205 -5.56 18.63 -8.98
CA ILE A 205 -4.34 19.10 -8.30
C ILE A 205 -3.36 19.71 -9.29
N TYR A 206 -3.03 18.97 -10.36
CA TYR A 206 -1.95 19.34 -11.27
C TYR A 206 -2.28 20.52 -12.18
N THR A 207 -3.56 20.84 -12.38
CA THR A 207 -4.00 21.99 -13.17
C THR A 207 -4.37 23.21 -12.33
N GLY A 208 -4.64 23.04 -11.03
CA GLY A 208 -5.24 24.10 -10.21
C GLY A 208 -4.46 24.51 -8.97
N ARG A 209 -3.43 23.78 -8.54
CA ARG A 209 -2.76 24.03 -7.25
C ARG A 209 -1.24 24.08 -7.37
N ALA A 210 -0.65 25.13 -6.80
CA ALA A 210 0.81 25.22 -6.66
C ALA A 210 1.34 24.20 -5.62
N PRO A 211 2.59 23.72 -5.76
CA PRO A 211 3.52 24.00 -6.86
C PRO A 211 3.28 23.12 -8.11
N TYR A 212 2.28 22.24 -8.07
CA TYR A 212 2.07 21.24 -9.12
C TYR A 212 1.76 21.85 -10.51
N THR A 213 1.12 23.01 -10.54
CA THR A 213 0.86 23.77 -11.77
C THR A 213 2.13 24.17 -12.53
N GLU A 214 3.30 24.19 -11.88
CA GLU A 214 4.58 24.46 -12.54
C GLU A 214 4.93 23.38 -13.57
N LYS A 215 4.65 22.12 -13.24
CA LYS A 215 4.84 20.98 -14.16
C LYS A 215 3.57 20.71 -14.98
N GLY A 216 2.40 20.97 -14.40
CA GLY A 216 1.11 20.73 -15.02
C GLY A 216 0.75 19.24 -15.13
N ASP A 217 -0.38 18.96 -15.79
CA ASP A 217 -0.85 17.60 -16.08
C ASP A 217 -0.40 17.09 -17.47
N ALA A 218 0.15 17.98 -18.30
CA ALA A 218 0.57 17.67 -19.65
C ALA A 218 1.77 16.71 -19.64
N GLY A 219 1.61 15.53 -20.26
CA GLY A 219 2.67 14.51 -20.34
C GLY A 219 2.74 13.57 -19.14
N ARG A 220 1.84 13.68 -18.16
CA ARG A 220 1.69 12.67 -17.13
C ARG A 220 1.13 11.38 -17.72
N LEU A 221 1.73 10.24 -17.36
CA LEU A 221 1.16 8.93 -17.65
C LEU A 221 -0.01 8.66 -16.69
N ARG A 222 -1.17 8.29 -17.24
CA ARG A 222 -2.36 7.93 -16.47
C ARG A 222 -2.27 6.47 -16.00
N ASN A 223 -3.07 6.11 -15.00
CA ASN A 223 -3.11 4.77 -14.42
C ASN A 223 -3.29 3.67 -15.49
N ASP A 224 -4.21 3.87 -16.43
CA ASP A 224 -4.49 2.92 -17.52
C ASP A 224 -3.33 2.72 -18.51
N GLY A 225 -2.36 3.64 -18.53
CA GLY A 225 -1.13 3.55 -19.32
C GLY A 225 0.08 3.01 -18.55
N ASP A 226 0.03 2.88 -17.22
CA ASP A 226 1.17 2.40 -16.42
C ASP A 226 1.17 0.86 -16.31
N ARG A 227 2.24 0.24 -16.81
CA ARG A 227 2.46 -1.21 -16.74
C ARG A 227 2.48 -1.76 -15.30
N ILE A 228 2.90 -0.96 -14.31
CA ILE A 228 2.90 -1.37 -12.90
C ILE A 228 1.49 -1.30 -12.33
N TYR A 229 0.72 -0.27 -12.68
CA TYR A 229 -0.70 -0.20 -12.31
C TYR A 229 -1.49 -1.39 -12.89
N SER A 230 -1.17 -1.84 -14.10
CA SER A 230 -1.84 -2.99 -14.72
C SER A 230 -1.70 -4.32 -13.94
N GLN A 231 -0.73 -4.42 -13.02
CA GLN A 231 -0.47 -5.62 -12.21
C GLN A 231 -1.35 -5.73 -10.95
N GLY A 232 -2.46 -4.99 -10.90
CA GLY A 232 -3.41 -4.99 -9.78
C GLY A 232 -3.54 -3.66 -9.04
N GLY A 233 -3.03 -2.56 -9.61
CA GLY A 233 -3.10 -1.20 -9.09
C GLY A 233 -4.52 -0.69 -8.81
N SER A 234 -5.55 -1.23 -9.47
CA SER A 234 -6.94 -0.92 -9.15
C SER A 234 -7.35 -1.31 -7.71
N GLN A 235 -6.64 -2.25 -7.09
CA GLN A 235 -6.83 -2.65 -5.69
C GLN A 235 -6.02 -1.77 -4.72
N LEU A 236 -5.17 -0.88 -5.25
CA LEU A 236 -4.18 -0.08 -4.55
C LEU A 236 -4.47 1.43 -4.69
N LEU A 237 -5.70 1.79 -5.07
CA LEU A 237 -6.14 3.17 -5.08
C LEU A 237 -6.27 3.68 -3.65
N LEU A 238 -5.55 4.76 -3.37
CA LEU A 238 -5.73 5.61 -2.20
C LEU A 238 -6.78 6.66 -2.57
N GLU A 239 -7.81 6.82 -1.74
CA GLU A 239 -8.90 7.76 -1.96
C GLU A 239 -8.80 8.93 -0.96
N PRO A 240 -8.15 10.06 -1.31
CA PRO A 240 -7.97 11.16 -0.38
C PRO A 240 -9.23 11.99 -0.26
N GLU A 241 -9.59 12.33 0.98
CA GLU A 241 -10.70 13.22 1.32
C GLU A 241 -10.16 14.57 1.80
N SER A 242 -10.87 15.65 1.53
CA SER A 242 -10.47 16.98 1.97
C SER A 242 -10.39 17.05 3.50
N SER A 243 -9.26 17.55 4.02
CA SER A 243 -9.04 17.70 5.45
C SER A 243 -8.14 18.91 5.74
N GLY A 244 -8.67 19.88 6.48
CA GLY A 244 -7.99 21.16 6.71
C GLY A 244 -7.57 21.83 5.40
N GLU A 245 -6.29 22.17 5.29
CA GLU A 245 -5.70 22.80 4.09
C GLU A 245 -5.29 21.80 2.99
N GLY A 246 -5.45 20.50 3.26
CA GLY A 246 -4.94 19.41 2.44
C GLY A 246 -5.92 18.25 2.35
N TYR A 247 -5.37 17.04 2.48
CA TYR A 247 -6.14 15.81 2.40
C TYR A 247 -5.81 14.86 3.55
N ALA A 248 -6.73 13.92 3.81
CA ALA A 248 -6.47 12.75 4.62
C ALA A 248 -6.85 11.51 3.82
N ALA A 249 -6.08 10.44 3.96
CA ALA A 249 -6.37 9.18 3.30
C ALA A 249 -5.97 8.00 4.18
N THR A 250 -6.81 6.97 4.20
CA THR A 250 -6.54 5.73 4.92
C THR A 250 -6.44 4.56 3.96
N PHE A 251 -5.34 3.81 4.04
CA PHE A 251 -5.15 2.58 3.30
C PHE A 251 -5.23 1.37 4.22
N LYS A 252 -6.19 0.47 3.96
CA LYS A 252 -6.36 -0.77 4.71
C LYS A 252 -5.59 -1.90 4.03
N LEU A 253 -4.71 -2.55 4.79
CA LEU A 253 -3.88 -3.66 4.34
C LEU A 253 -4.05 -4.86 5.27
N GLY A 254 -4.49 -5.98 4.71
CA GLY A 254 -4.43 -7.27 5.40
C GLY A 254 -3.19 -8.05 4.96
N ILE A 255 -2.39 -8.52 5.92
CA ILE A 255 -1.22 -9.38 5.67
C ILE A 255 -1.48 -10.81 6.13
N HIS A 256 -0.96 -11.78 5.39
CA HIS A 256 -0.92 -13.19 5.77
C HIS A 256 0.51 -13.57 6.17
N PRO A 257 0.83 -13.57 7.47
CA PRO A 257 2.20 -13.81 7.95
C PRO A 257 2.66 -15.28 7.87
N GLU A 258 1.83 -16.19 7.35
CA GLU A 258 2.12 -17.63 7.23
C GLU A 258 2.05 -18.14 5.77
N ALA A 259 2.06 -17.25 4.78
CA ALA A 259 2.10 -17.61 3.36
C ALA A 259 3.52 -17.91 2.87
#